data_AF-A0A522X8W0-F1
#
_entry.id   AF-A0A522X8W0-F1
#
_cell.length_a   1.000
_cell.length_b   1.000
_cell.length_c   1.000
_cell.angle_alpha   90.00
_cell.angle_beta   90.00
_cell.angle_gamma   90.00
#
_symmetry.space_group_name_H-M   'P 1'
#
loop_
_entity.id
_entity.type
_entity.pdbx_description
1 polymer ?
#
loop_
_entity_poly.entity_id
_entity_poly.type
_entity_poly.pdbx_seq_one_letter_code
_entity_poly.pdbx_strand_id
1 'polypeptide(L)'
;MLPPQYRLAREKQRGTALMLMLVIMVIGIAAVLVGSLSASALKSARQEITAAALAQAKEALVGRAVQDINHPGSLPCPDTDDDGSAELMSGNDCPSYTGRLPWRTLKLPDLRDGDGERLWYVLSANFRDGNSALTINSDTQGQLSIAGNVSLGNIAAIVFAPGAPLAAQVRGTADANTLSNYLEGDNANGDNVHAAHMASDIFNDSLLGIGADQIFQIVEKRIAREAKACLDNYAAASGGKYPWAAPVTDTAAYSGALDT
;
A
#
# COMPACT_ATOMS: atom_id res chain seq x y z
N MET A 1 60.51 69.91 29.09
CA MET A 1 59.75 68.78 29.63
C MET A 1 58.51 68.63 28.74
N LEU A 2 58.51 67.66 27.82
CA LEU A 2 57.49 67.48 26.77
C LEU A 2 56.64 66.23 27.09
N PRO A 3 55.30 66.26 26.96
CA PRO A 3 54.47 65.06 27.09
C PRO A 3 54.37 64.28 25.75
N PRO A 4 54.13 62.96 25.78
CA PRO A 4 54.03 62.13 24.58
C PRO A 4 52.67 62.28 23.91
N GLN A 5 52.65 62.33 22.58
CA GLN A 5 51.42 62.29 21.79
C GLN A 5 51.02 60.85 21.50
N TYR A 6 49.87 60.42 22.01
CA TYR A 6 49.24 59.16 21.59
C TYR A 6 48.54 59.36 20.25
N ARG A 7 49.15 58.86 19.17
CA ARG A 7 48.49 58.73 17.87
C ARG A 7 47.45 57.59 17.96
N LEU A 8 46.16 57.93 17.97
CA LEU A 8 45.11 56.96 17.67
C LEU A 8 45.19 56.63 16.18
N ALA A 9 45.75 55.46 15.87
CA ALA A 9 45.71 54.90 14.52
C ALA A 9 44.25 54.61 14.16
N ARG A 10 43.69 55.44 13.26
CA ARG A 10 42.38 55.18 12.66
C ARG A 10 42.57 54.12 11.59
N GLU A 11 42.34 52.86 11.93
CA GLU A 11 42.43 51.77 10.96
C GLU A 11 41.39 51.95 9.84
N LYS A 12 41.87 51.82 8.60
CA LYS A 12 41.03 51.68 7.40
C LYS A 12 40.43 50.25 7.34
N GLN A 13 39.63 49.85 8.32
CA GLN A 13 38.89 48.57 8.31
C GLN A 13 37.48 48.74 7.72
N ARG A 14 37.38 49.15 6.45
CA ARG A 14 36.09 49.08 5.73
C ARG A 14 36.04 47.97 4.68
N GLY A 15 37.19 47.56 4.14
CA GLY A 15 37.27 46.48 3.14
C GLY A 15 37.25 45.07 3.76
N THR A 16 37.96 44.86 4.87
CA THR A 16 38.04 43.56 5.55
C THR A 16 36.73 43.14 6.19
N ALA A 17 35.99 44.07 6.79
CA ALA A 17 34.67 43.80 7.37
C ALA A 17 33.65 43.34 6.31
N LEU A 18 33.65 43.96 5.12
CA LEU A 18 32.80 43.56 3.99
C LEU A 18 33.17 42.17 3.44
N MET A 19 34.46 41.88 3.32
CA MET A 19 34.95 40.57 2.88
C MET A 19 34.58 39.47 3.89
N LEU A 20 34.72 39.72 5.19
CA LEU A 20 34.30 38.78 6.24
C LEU A 20 32.78 38.55 6.23
N MET A 21 31.99 39.63 6.10
CA MET A 21 30.53 39.52 6.00
C MET A 21 30.12 38.71 4.76
N LEU A 22 30.78 38.91 3.62
CA LEU A 22 30.53 38.16 2.39
C LEU A 22 30.89 36.68 2.54
N VAL A 23 32.02 36.36 3.17
CA VAL A 23 32.42 34.96 3.41
C VAL A 23 31.41 34.27 4.34
N ILE A 24 30.99 34.92 5.41
CA ILE A 24 29.96 34.39 6.33
C ILE A 24 28.64 34.19 5.58
N MET A 25 28.24 35.12 4.72
CA MET A 25 27.04 34.99 3.90
C MET A 25 27.12 33.81 2.94
N VAL A 26 28.24 33.62 2.23
CA VAL A 26 28.44 32.49 1.31
C VAL A 26 28.41 31.16 2.05
N ILE A 27 29.07 31.05 3.20
CA ILE A 27 29.05 29.85 4.04
C ILE A 27 27.62 29.57 4.54
N GLY A 28 26.89 30.62 4.97
CA GLY A 28 25.50 30.50 5.41
C GLY A 28 24.59 29.98 4.29
N ILE A 29 24.70 30.53 3.08
CA ILE A 29 23.93 30.06 1.91
C ILE A 29 24.30 28.62 1.56
N ALA A 30 25.59 28.28 1.53
CA ALA A 30 26.04 26.93 1.24
C ALA A 30 25.52 25.91 2.27
N ALA A 31 25.55 26.25 3.56
CA ALA A 31 25.02 25.38 4.62
C ALA A 31 23.51 25.15 4.47
N VAL A 32 22.73 26.19 4.17
CA VAL A 32 21.28 26.08 3.92
C VAL A 32 21.00 25.19 2.71
N LEU A 33 21.74 25.34 1.62
CA LEU A 33 21.58 24.53 0.40
C LEU A 33 21.94 23.06 0.62
N VAL A 34 23.02 22.77 1.35
CA VAL A 34 23.40 21.39 1.70
C VAL A 34 22.36 20.76 2.62
N GLY A 35 21.85 21.52 3.60
CA GLY A 35 20.79 21.08 4.50
C GLY A 35 19.49 20.76 3.76
N SER A 36 19.04 21.65 2.86
CA SER A 36 17.83 21.44 2.08
C SER A 36 17.96 20.26 1.11
N LEU A 37 19.10 20.11 0.44
CA LEU A 37 19.36 18.98 -0.45
C LEU A 37 19.36 17.65 0.31
N SER A 38 19.95 17.62 1.50
CA SER A 38 19.97 16.43 2.36
C SER A 38 18.56 16.05 2.82
N ALA A 39 17.75 17.03 3.21
CA ALA A 39 16.35 16.80 3.59
C ALA A 39 15.50 16.29 2.42
N SER A 40 15.67 16.87 1.22
CA SER A 40 15.01 16.39 0.00
C SER A 40 15.43 14.97 -0.37
N ALA A 41 16.73 14.65 -0.30
CA ALA A 41 17.25 13.31 -0.59
C ALA A 41 16.70 12.27 0.39
N LEU A 42 16.64 12.58 1.68
CA LEU A 42 16.03 11.71 2.68
C LEU A 42 14.54 11.49 2.41
N LYS A 43 13.79 12.56 2.10
CA LYS A 43 12.36 12.45 1.75
C LYS A 43 12.15 11.55 0.53
N SER A 44 12.95 11.74 -0.52
CA SER A 44 12.89 10.90 -1.73
C SER A 44 13.20 9.44 -1.43
N ALA A 45 14.23 9.16 -0.62
CA ALA A 45 14.56 7.80 -0.22
C ALA A 45 13.42 7.12 0.57
N ARG A 46 12.77 7.86 1.49
CA ARG A 46 11.60 7.34 2.21
C ARG A 46 10.43 7.05 1.29
N GLN A 47 10.15 7.95 0.34
CA GLN A 47 9.10 7.74 -0.66
C GLN A 47 9.36 6.51 -1.53
N GLU A 48 10.62 6.25 -1.90
CA GLU A 48 11.01 5.06 -2.64
C GLU A 48 10.76 3.77 -1.82
N ILE A 49 11.12 3.78 -0.53
CA ILE A 49 10.85 2.66 0.39
C ILE A 49 9.33 2.43 0.51
N THR A 50 8.56 3.49 0.75
CA THR A 50 7.09 3.40 0.85
C THR A 50 6.49 2.84 -0.44
N ALA A 51 6.90 3.34 -1.60
CA ALA A 51 6.40 2.86 -2.89
C ALA A 51 6.75 1.38 -3.13
N ALA A 52 7.97 0.97 -2.75
CA ALA A 52 8.40 -0.42 -2.84
C ALA A 52 7.58 -1.33 -1.91
N ALA A 53 7.33 -0.91 -0.67
CA ALA A 53 6.53 -1.65 0.29
C ALA A 53 5.07 -1.81 -0.19
N LEU A 54 4.45 -0.74 -0.69
CA LEU A 54 3.10 -0.79 -1.27
C LEU A 54 3.03 -1.69 -2.51
N ALA A 55 4.04 -1.65 -3.38
CA ALA A 55 4.12 -2.52 -4.55
C ALA A 55 4.28 -4.00 -4.16
N GLN A 56 5.13 -4.32 -3.19
CA GLN A 56 5.29 -5.69 -2.68
C GLN A 56 3.99 -6.21 -2.03
N ALA A 57 3.30 -5.37 -1.26
CA ALA A 57 2.00 -5.71 -0.68
C ALA A 57 0.96 -6.01 -1.78
N LYS A 58 0.90 -5.18 -2.84
CA LYS A 58 0.05 -5.41 -4.00
C LYS A 58 0.32 -6.76 -4.65
N GLU A 59 1.58 -7.03 -4.97
CA GLU A 59 1.98 -8.26 -5.65
C GLU A 59 1.63 -9.49 -4.82
N ALA A 60 1.82 -9.44 -3.51
CA ALA A 60 1.47 -10.55 -2.62
C ALA A 60 -0.04 -10.76 -2.51
N LEU A 61 -0.84 -9.70 -2.42
CA LEU A 61 -2.30 -9.79 -2.40
C LEU A 61 -2.84 -10.40 -3.70
N VAL A 62 -2.37 -9.90 -4.85
CA VAL A 62 -2.73 -10.46 -6.16
C VAL A 62 -2.24 -11.90 -6.30
N GLY A 63 -1.02 -12.20 -5.83
CA GLY A 63 -0.48 -13.56 -5.80
C GLY A 63 -1.31 -14.52 -4.95
N ARG A 64 -1.74 -14.10 -3.76
CA ARG A 64 -2.63 -14.87 -2.88
C ARG A 64 -3.98 -15.14 -3.53
N ALA A 65 -4.55 -14.15 -4.21
CA ALA A 65 -5.81 -14.30 -4.94
C ALA A 65 -5.71 -15.31 -6.10
N VAL A 66 -4.57 -15.32 -6.80
CA VAL A 66 -4.31 -16.29 -7.88
C VAL A 66 -4.08 -17.70 -7.33
N GLN A 67 -3.37 -17.82 -6.21
CA GLN A 67 -3.03 -19.09 -5.59
C GLN A 67 -4.19 -19.75 -4.85
N ASP A 68 -5.29 -19.04 -4.60
CA ASP A 68 -6.44 -19.64 -3.96
C ASP A 68 -7.03 -20.74 -4.84
N ILE A 69 -7.02 -21.97 -4.33
CA ILE A 69 -7.54 -23.13 -5.03
C ILE A 69 -9.07 -23.15 -4.97
N ASN A 70 -9.64 -22.76 -3.83
CA ASN A 70 -11.07 -22.90 -3.56
C ASN A 70 -11.85 -21.68 -4.03
N HIS A 71 -11.26 -20.49 -3.90
CA HIS A 71 -11.88 -19.21 -4.25
C HIS A 71 -10.90 -18.31 -5.02
N PRO A 72 -10.54 -18.64 -6.27
CA PRO A 72 -9.67 -17.80 -7.08
C PRO A 72 -10.21 -16.36 -7.15
N GLY A 73 -9.36 -15.38 -6.81
CA GLY A 73 -9.77 -13.97 -6.73
C GLY A 73 -10.11 -13.48 -5.32
N SER A 74 -10.20 -14.38 -4.32
CA SER A 74 -10.41 -14.00 -2.93
C SER A 74 -9.17 -13.35 -2.31
N LEU A 75 -9.40 -12.52 -1.29
CA LEU A 75 -8.37 -11.86 -0.52
C LEU A 75 -8.55 -12.15 0.97
N PRO A 76 -7.44 -12.24 1.72
CA PRO A 76 -7.50 -12.51 3.15
C PRO A 76 -8.13 -11.35 3.92
N CYS A 77 -8.76 -11.67 5.05
CA CYS A 77 -9.20 -10.66 6.00
C CYS A 77 -8.01 -9.83 6.51
N PRO A 78 -8.22 -8.55 6.83
CA PRO A 78 -7.22 -7.74 7.53
C PRO A 78 -6.80 -8.38 8.85
N ASP A 79 -5.60 -8.03 9.30
CA ASP A 79 -5.09 -8.31 10.64
C ASP A 79 -5.63 -7.23 11.61
N THR A 80 -6.27 -7.62 12.71
CA THR A 80 -6.84 -6.64 13.67
C THR A 80 -6.11 -6.59 15.00
N ASP A 81 -5.13 -7.46 15.23
CA ASP A 81 -4.38 -7.58 16.48
C ASP A 81 -2.86 -7.37 16.33
N ASP A 82 -2.40 -7.02 15.13
CA ASP A 82 -1.01 -6.65 14.76
C ASP A 82 0.00 -7.82 14.88
N ASP A 83 -0.48 -9.06 14.82
CA ASP A 83 0.35 -10.27 14.84
C ASP A 83 0.94 -10.64 13.45
N GLY A 84 0.42 -10.02 12.39
CA GLY A 84 0.75 -10.23 10.99
C GLY A 84 -0.10 -11.30 10.28
N SER A 85 -1.06 -11.89 10.96
CA SER A 85 -1.93 -12.95 10.47
C SER A 85 -3.28 -12.37 10.07
N ALA A 86 -3.84 -12.88 8.98
CA ALA A 86 -5.20 -12.56 8.59
C ALA A 86 -6.17 -13.09 9.63
N GLU A 87 -7.14 -12.27 10.03
CA GLU A 87 -8.17 -12.70 10.97
C GLU A 87 -8.97 -13.87 10.41
N LEU A 88 -9.35 -14.78 11.31
CA LEU A 88 -10.30 -15.83 10.96
C LEU A 88 -11.68 -15.23 10.75
N MET A 89 -12.38 -15.74 9.74
CA MET A 89 -13.76 -15.36 9.44
C MET A 89 -14.66 -15.58 10.67
N SER A 90 -15.42 -14.54 11.03
CA SER A 90 -16.47 -14.63 12.05
C SER A 90 -17.79 -14.94 11.35
N GLY A 91 -18.05 -16.24 11.16
CA GLY A 91 -19.18 -16.70 10.35
C GLY A 91 -18.89 -16.53 8.86
N ASN A 92 -19.64 -15.64 8.21
CA ASN A 92 -19.51 -15.38 6.77
C ASN A 92 -18.75 -14.09 6.45
N ASP A 93 -18.26 -13.36 7.45
CA ASP A 93 -17.64 -12.04 7.28
C ASP A 93 -16.30 -11.97 8.01
N CYS A 94 -15.44 -11.06 7.57
CA CYS A 94 -14.26 -10.70 8.35
C CYS A 94 -14.69 -10.00 9.65
N PRO A 95 -13.99 -10.17 10.78
CA PRO A 95 -14.25 -9.42 12.00
C PRO A 95 -14.18 -7.90 11.79
N SER A 96 -13.28 -7.47 10.90
CA SER A 96 -13.21 -6.11 10.37
C SER A 96 -12.77 -6.16 8.91
N TYR A 97 -13.22 -5.20 8.10
CA TYR A 97 -12.78 -5.01 6.72
C TYR A 97 -11.66 -3.98 6.59
N THR A 98 -11.23 -3.41 7.72
CA THR A 98 -10.09 -2.50 7.84
C THR A 98 -9.18 -2.95 8.97
N GLY A 99 -7.88 -3.04 8.72
CA GLY A 99 -6.89 -3.47 9.69
C GLY A 99 -5.47 -3.34 9.16
N ARG A 100 -4.51 -4.00 9.82
CA ARG A 100 -3.13 -4.14 9.35
C ARG A 100 -3.06 -5.09 8.16
N LEU A 101 -2.04 -4.91 7.33
CA LEU A 101 -1.71 -5.86 6.27
C LEU A 101 -1.27 -7.19 6.90
N PRO A 102 -1.92 -8.33 6.58
CA PRO A 102 -1.58 -9.63 7.16
C PRO A 102 -0.33 -10.23 6.50
N TRP A 103 0.83 -9.63 6.77
CA TRP A 103 2.10 -9.93 6.10
C TRP A 103 2.57 -11.38 6.27
N ARG A 104 2.31 -12.04 7.42
CA ARG A 104 2.62 -13.47 7.60
C ARG A 104 1.74 -14.35 6.71
N THR A 105 0.44 -14.08 6.66
CA THR A 105 -0.49 -14.81 5.77
C THR A 105 -0.09 -14.64 4.32
N LEU A 106 0.38 -13.45 3.94
CA LEU A 106 0.88 -13.15 2.61
C LEU A 106 2.31 -13.64 2.34
N LYS A 107 2.96 -14.29 3.32
CA LYS A 107 4.35 -14.78 3.25
C LYS A 107 5.35 -13.67 2.91
N LEU A 108 5.07 -12.46 3.38
CA LEU A 108 5.92 -11.29 3.28
C LEU A 108 6.75 -11.13 4.56
N PRO A 109 7.88 -10.41 4.51
CA PRO A 109 8.47 -9.84 5.71
C PRO A 109 7.53 -8.77 6.32
N ASP A 110 7.81 -8.32 7.55
CA ASP A 110 7.12 -7.18 8.18
C ASP A 110 7.39 -5.91 7.37
N LEU A 111 6.56 -5.66 6.36
CA LEU A 111 6.69 -4.52 5.45
C LEU A 111 6.39 -3.23 6.18
N ARG A 112 7.32 -2.28 6.05
CA ARG A 112 7.23 -0.96 6.64
C ARG A 112 7.41 0.11 5.58
N ASP A 113 6.73 1.22 5.77
CA ASP A 113 6.93 2.40 4.95
C ASP A 113 8.27 3.09 5.24
N GLY A 114 8.57 4.15 4.51
CA GLY A 114 9.81 4.91 4.66
C GLY A 114 9.98 5.60 6.02
N ASP A 115 8.92 5.72 6.82
CA ASP A 115 8.96 6.27 8.17
C ASP A 115 8.94 5.17 9.25
N GLY A 116 8.93 3.89 8.85
CA GLY A 116 9.04 2.73 9.72
C GLY A 116 7.70 2.19 10.23
N GLU A 117 6.58 2.61 9.64
CA GLU A 117 5.25 2.22 10.07
C GLU A 117 4.72 1.02 9.29
N ARG A 118 3.91 0.20 9.95
CA ARG A 118 3.24 -0.94 9.30
C ARG A 118 2.15 -0.47 8.37
N LEU A 119 2.00 -1.20 7.27
CA LEU A 119 0.96 -0.92 6.28
C LEU A 119 -0.43 -1.26 6.82
N TRP A 120 -1.40 -0.42 6.50
CA TRP A 120 -2.82 -0.70 6.70
C TRP A 120 -3.43 -1.29 5.43
N TYR A 121 -4.52 -1.99 5.59
CA TYR A 121 -5.20 -2.74 4.55
C TYR A 121 -6.71 -2.66 4.74
N VAL A 122 -7.40 -2.35 3.63
CA VAL A 122 -8.86 -2.32 3.55
C VAL A 122 -9.31 -3.26 2.44
N LEU A 123 -10.31 -4.08 2.74
CA LEU A 123 -10.84 -5.11 1.87
C LEU A 123 -12.29 -4.79 1.49
N SER A 124 -12.62 -4.86 0.19
CA SER A 124 -14.01 -4.92 -0.25
C SER A 124 -14.67 -6.21 0.27
N ALA A 125 -15.80 -6.11 0.94
CA ALA A 125 -16.44 -7.25 1.57
C ALA A 125 -16.77 -8.38 0.58
N ASN A 126 -17.09 -8.06 -0.67
CA ASN A 126 -17.38 -9.06 -1.70
C ASN A 126 -16.13 -9.76 -2.29
N PHE A 127 -14.92 -9.43 -1.85
CA PHE A 127 -13.67 -10.10 -2.24
C PHE A 127 -13.09 -11.00 -1.13
N ARG A 128 -13.80 -11.17 0.00
CA ARG A 128 -13.30 -11.94 1.14
C ARG A 128 -13.16 -13.44 0.88
N ASP A 129 -12.18 -14.04 1.54
CA ASP A 129 -11.90 -15.48 1.52
C ASP A 129 -12.88 -16.27 2.43
N GLY A 130 -14.10 -16.51 1.94
CA GLY A 130 -15.14 -17.23 2.68
C GLY A 130 -15.81 -18.33 1.87
N ASN A 131 -15.96 -19.53 2.46
CA ASN A 131 -16.68 -20.67 1.85
C ASN A 131 -18.16 -20.39 1.53
N SER A 132 -18.73 -19.35 2.14
CA SER A 132 -20.09 -18.85 1.94
C SER A 132 -20.12 -17.54 1.14
N ALA A 133 -18.96 -17.03 0.72
CA ALA A 133 -18.88 -15.85 -0.11
C ALA A 133 -19.59 -16.12 -1.44
N LEU A 134 -20.30 -15.10 -1.93
CA LEU A 134 -20.88 -15.10 -3.27
C LEU A 134 -19.77 -15.45 -4.27
N THR A 135 -20.09 -16.20 -5.33
CA THR A 135 -19.14 -16.55 -6.38
C THR A 135 -18.37 -15.32 -6.86
N ILE A 136 -17.07 -15.27 -6.59
CA ILE A 136 -16.18 -14.18 -7.01
C ILE A 136 -15.73 -14.48 -8.44
N ASN A 137 -16.00 -13.55 -9.35
CA ASN A 137 -15.67 -13.67 -10.78
C ASN A 137 -15.32 -12.30 -11.39
N SER A 138 -14.98 -12.30 -12.68
CA SER A 138 -14.59 -11.09 -13.44
C SER A 138 -15.62 -9.96 -13.41
N ASP A 139 -16.90 -10.27 -13.19
CA ASP A 139 -17.99 -9.30 -13.12
C ASP A 139 -18.20 -8.75 -11.71
N THR A 140 -17.49 -9.30 -10.71
CA THR A 140 -17.58 -8.87 -9.31
C THR A 140 -16.92 -7.50 -9.18
N GLN A 141 -17.74 -6.49 -8.88
CA GLN A 141 -17.28 -5.11 -8.75
C GLN A 141 -16.75 -4.81 -7.34
N GLY A 142 -15.56 -4.24 -7.23
CA GLY A 142 -15.02 -3.71 -5.97
C GLY A 142 -15.91 -2.63 -5.37
N GLN A 143 -16.02 -2.63 -4.05
CA GLN A 143 -16.90 -1.73 -3.30
C GLN A 143 -16.18 -0.47 -2.81
N LEU A 144 -14.84 -0.45 -2.90
CA LEU A 144 -14.03 0.67 -2.46
C LEU A 144 -13.83 1.68 -3.60
N SER A 145 -13.62 2.94 -3.20
CA SER A 145 -13.29 4.04 -4.10
C SER A 145 -12.23 4.95 -3.49
N ILE A 146 -11.45 5.58 -4.35
CA ILE A 146 -10.50 6.63 -3.99
C ILE A 146 -11.00 7.93 -4.63
N ALA A 147 -11.06 8.99 -3.84
CA ALA A 147 -11.38 10.35 -4.23
C ALA A 147 -10.20 11.29 -3.95
N GLY A 148 -10.27 12.53 -4.43
CA GLY A 148 -9.22 13.54 -4.28
C GLY A 148 -8.56 13.89 -5.61
N ASN A 149 -7.23 13.87 -5.68
CA ASN A 149 -6.48 14.25 -6.88
C ASN A 149 -6.67 13.26 -8.04
N VAL A 150 -6.94 12.00 -7.71
CA VAL A 150 -7.29 10.93 -8.65
C VAL A 150 -8.58 10.31 -8.13
N SER A 151 -9.54 10.08 -9.03
CA SER A 151 -10.76 9.36 -8.70
C SER A 151 -10.74 7.98 -9.34
N LEU A 152 -10.83 6.94 -8.51
CA LEU A 152 -10.86 5.54 -8.90
C LEU A 152 -12.02 4.86 -8.18
N GLY A 153 -12.74 4.00 -8.89
CA GLY A 153 -13.76 3.11 -8.31
C GLY A 153 -13.44 1.66 -8.65
N ASN A 154 -14.34 0.74 -8.28
CA ASN A 154 -14.19 -0.69 -8.56
C ASN A 154 -12.90 -1.28 -7.96
N ILE A 155 -12.56 -0.83 -6.75
CA ILE A 155 -11.34 -1.24 -6.06
C ILE A 155 -11.68 -2.41 -5.13
N ALA A 156 -10.95 -3.51 -5.26
CA ALA A 156 -11.12 -4.71 -4.44
C ALA A 156 -10.41 -4.58 -3.09
N ALA A 157 -9.24 -3.92 -3.05
CA ALA A 157 -8.51 -3.66 -1.82
C ALA A 157 -7.67 -2.39 -1.91
N ILE A 158 -7.38 -1.78 -0.77
CA ILE A 158 -6.46 -0.64 -0.65
C ILE A 158 -5.42 -0.94 0.41
N VAL A 159 -4.17 -0.63 0.12
CA VAL A 159 -3.07 -0.68 1.08
C VAL A 159 -2.62 0.76 1.36
N PHE A 160 -2.48 1.12 2.64
CA PHE A 160 -2.04 2.44 3.06
C PHE A 160 -0.70 2.36 3.78
N ALA A 161 0.12 3.38 3.56
CA ALA A 161 1.30 3.72 4.33
C ALA A 161 1.02 5.03 5.07
N PRO A 162 0.93 5.00 6.42
CA PRO A 162 0.52 6.14 7.23
C PRO A 162 1.59 7.23 7.36
N GLY A 163 2.83 6.97 6.93
CA GLY A 163 3.93 7.94 6.97
C GLY A 163 4.30 8.37 8.39
N ALA A 164 5.09 9.45 8.49
CA ALA A 164 5.50 10.01 9.78
C ALA A 164 4.30 10.43 10.65
N PRO A 165 4.34 10.26 11.98
CA PRO A 165 3.25 10.69 12.86
C PRO A 165 3.01 12.21 12.76
N LEU A 166 1.74 12.59 12.56
CA LEU A 166 1.31 13.98 12.59
C LEU A 166 1.05 14.46 14.02
N ALA A 167 1.02 15.77 14.24
CA ALA A 167 0.93 16.35 15.59
C ALA A 167 -0.33 15.92 16.39
N ALA A 168 -1.43 15.59 15.71
CA ALA A 168 -2.67 15.13 16.33
C ALA A 168 -2.70 13.62 16.62
N GLN A 169 -1.71 12.86 16.15
CA GLN A 169 -1.68 11.40 16.23
C GLN A 169 -0.91 10.91 17.46
N VAL A 170 -1.49 9.95 18.15
CA VAL A 170 -0.87 9.28 19.31
C VAL A 170 -0.69 7.80 18.97
N ARG A 171 0.51 7.43 18.52
CA ARG A 171 0.87 6.07 18.12
C ARG A 171 1.59 5.35 19.27
N GLY A 172 0.81 4.86 20.22
CA GLY A 172 1.30 4.07 21.36
C GLY A 172 1.02 2.58 21.19
N THR A 173 1.71 1.72 21.95
CA THR A 173 1.51 0.26 21.86
C THR A 173 0.11 -0.20 22.24
N ALA A 174 -0.58 0.53 23.13
CA ALA A 174 -1.96 0.24 23.52
C ALA A 174 -2.97 0.57 22.41
N ASP A 175 -2.61 1.48 21.50
CA ASP A 175 -3.48 1.97 20.43
C ASP A 175 -2.92 1.63 19.04
N ALA A 176 -2.05 0.61 18.97
CA ALA A 176 -1.35 0.23 17.75
C ALA A 176 -2.30 -0.16 16.61
N ASN A 177 -3.54 -0.56 16.93
CA ASN A 177 -4.59 -0.93 15.96
C ASN A 177 -5.75 0.06 15.89
N THR A 178 -5.58 1.26 16.44
CA THR A 178 -6.58 2.33 16.33
C THR A 178 -6.37 3.08 15.01
N LEU A 179 -7.22 2.83 14.01
CA LEU A 179 -7.12 3.40 12.65
C LEU A 179 -6.88 4.92 12.63
N SER A 180 -7.67 5.66 13.41
CA SER A 180 -7.63 7.14 13.46
C SER A 180 -6.36 7.71 14.09
N ASN A 181 -5.54 6.89 14.75
CA ASN A 181 -4.23 7.31 15.26
C ASN A 181 -3.13 7.22 14.19
N TYR A 182 -3.43 6.63 13.03
CA TYR A 182 -2.45 6.39 11.97
C TYR A 182 -2.84 7.00 10.63
N LEU A 183 -4.11 6.96 10.25
CA LEU A 183 -4.60 7.52 8.98
C LEU A 183 -5.32 8.85 9.20
N GLU A 184 -5.52 9.62 8.14
CA GLU A 184 -6.14 10.94 8.18
C GLU A 184 -7.41 11.08 7.34
N GLY A 185 -8.35 11.91 7.81
CA GLY A 185 -9.55 12.29 7.07
C GLY A 185 -10.40 11.09 6.62
N ASP A 186 -10.72 11.04 5.34
CA ASP A 186 -11.51 9.97 4.72
C ASP A 186 -10.82 8.59 4.82
N ASN A 187 -9.49 8.54 5.01
CA ASN A 187 -8.79 7.27 5.21
C ASN A 187 -9.04 6.66 6.60
N ALA A 188 -9.50 7.46 7.57
CA ALA A 188 -9.67 7.07 8.97
C ALA A 188 -11.14 6.92 9.41
N ASN A 189 -12.11 7.19 8.53
CA ASN A 189 -13.53 7.29 8.90
C ASN A 189 -14.26 5.92 8.92
N GLY A 190 -13.65 4.87 8.36
CA GLY A 190 -14.19 3.51 8.31
C GLY A 190 -15.26 3.26 7.24
N ASP A 191 -15.46 4.16 6.28
CA ASP A 191 -16.33 3.93 5.12
C ASP A 191 -15.55 3.39 3.89
N ASN A 192 -16.21 3.31 2.74
CA ASN A 192 -15.64 2.76 1.49
C ASN A 192 -15.06 3.83 0.55
N VAL A 193 -14.98 5.09 1.00
CA VAL A 193 -14.50 6.23 0.22
C VAL A 193 -13.24 6.76 0.88
N HIS A 194 -12.11 6.57 0.21
CA HIS A 194 -10.81 6.98 0.72
C HIS A 194 -10.24 8.12 -0.08
N ALA A 195 -9.26 8.82 0.45
CA ALA A 195 -8.73 10.04 -0.15
C ALA A 195 -7.24 9.95 -0.46
N ALA A 196 -6.87 10.41 -1.66
CA ALA A 196 -5.49 10.64 -2.08
C ALA A 196 -5.25 12.14 -2.29
N HIS A 197 -4.54 12.77 -1.35
CA HIS A 197 -4.19 14.18 -1.39
C HIS A 197 -2.68 14.41 -1.43
N MET A 198 -2.28 15.66 -1.72
CA MET A 198 -0.88 16.05 -1.54
C MET A 198 -0.56 16.15 -0.05
N ALA A 199 0.65 15.73 0.33
CA ALA A 199 1.09 15.79 1.71
C ALA A 199 1.06 17.24 2.26
N SER A 200 0.60 17.39 3.50
CA SER A 200 0.45 18.61 4.26
C SER A 200 0.65 18.33 5.76
N ASP A 201 0.54 19.35 6.61
CA ASP A 201 0.68 19.21 8.06
C ASP A 201 -0.47 18.42 8.73
N ILE A 202 -1.53 18.10 7.97
CA ILE A 202 -2.73 17.38 8.44
C ILE A 202 -3.05 16.12 7.62
N PHE A 203 -2.23 15.79 6.62
CA PHE A 203 -2.44 14.64 5.74
C PHE A 203 -1.11 14.23 5.13
N ASN A 204 -0.65 13.01 5.35
CA ASN A 204 0.55 12.47 4.73
C ASN A 204 0.46 10.98 4.37
N ASP A 205 -0.73 10.39 4.51
CA ASP A 205 -1.05 9.07 4.00
C ASP A 205 -0.67 8.89 2.52
N SER A 206 0.00 7.77 2.24
CA SER A 206 0.20 7.26 0.88
C SER A 206 -0.63 5.99 0.72
N LEU A 207 -1.30 5.83 -0.43
CA LEU A 207 -2.16 4.68 -0.65
C LEU A 207 -1.93 4.06 -2.03
N LEU A 208 -2.28 2.78 -2.14
CA LEU A 208 -2.31 2.03 -3.38
C LEU A 208 -3.62 1.24 -3.45
N GLY A 209 -4.44 1.58 -4.44
CA GLY A 209 -5.65 0.82 -4.77
C GLY A 209 -5.36 -0.35 -5.70
N ILE A 210 -6.00 -1.49 -5.43
CA ILE A 210 -5.97 -2.71 -6.22
C ILE A 210 -7.35 -2.89 -6.85
N GLY A 211 -7.43 -2.67 -8.15
CA GLY A 211 -8.68 -2.83 -8.91
C GLY A 211 -9.13 -4.28 -9.00
N ALA A 212 -10.44 -4.52 -9.07
CA ALA A 212 -11.00 -5.84 -9.32
C ALA A 212 -10.46 -6.45 -10.64
N ASP A 213 -10.34 -5.61 -11.68
CA ASP A 213 -9.77 -5.99 -12.98
C ASP A 213 -8.31 -6.43 -12.88
N GLN A 214 -7.51 -5.80 -12.02
CA GLN A 214 -6.11 -6.15 -11.83
C GLN A 214 -5.93 -7.54 -11.22
N ILE A 215 -6.87 -7.97 -10.36
CA ILE A 215 -6.89 -9.32 -9.80
C ILE A 215 -7.31 -10.31 -10.90
N PHE A 216 -8.44 -10.05 -11.55
CA PHE A 216 -9.02 -11.01 -12.49
C PHE A 216 -8.25 -11.20 -13.78
N GLN A 217 -7.51 -10.20 -14.26
CA GLN A 217 -6.61 -10.34 -15.41
C GLN A 217 -5.56 -11.45 -15.23
N ILE A 218 -5.17 -11.77 -14.00
CA ILE A 218 -4.17 -12.80 -13.70
C ILE A 218 -4.85 -14.10 -13.27
N VAL A 219 -5.91 -14.01 -12.47
CA VAL A 219 -6.71 -15.18 -12.05
C VAL A 219 -7.27 -15.91 -13.28
N GLU A 220 -7.85 -15.21 -14.23
CA GLU A 220 -8.39 -15.80 -15.46
C GLU A 220 -7.31 -16.52 -16.28
N LYS A 221 -6.10 -15.94 -16.38
CA LYS A 221 -4.99 -16.58 -17.09
C LYS A 221 -4.56 -17.88 -16.42
N ARG A 222 -4.63 -17.96 -15.08
CA ARG A 222 -4.37 -19.20 -14.34
C ARG A 222 -5.47 -20.22 -14.59
N ILE A 223 -6.74 -19.84 -14.43
CA ILE A 223 -7.89 -20.73 -14.67
C ILE A 223 -7.92 -21.24 -16.11
N ALA A 224 -7.67 -20.37 -17.10
CA ALA A 224 -7.62 -20.76 -18.50
C ALA A 224 -6.51 -21.79 -18.79
N ARG A 225 -5.37 -21.72 -18.09
CA ARG A 225 -4.29 -22.72 -18.19
C ARG A 225 -4.69 -24.05 -17.57
N GLU A 226 -5.41 -24.05 -16.46
CA GLU A 226 -5.94 -25.28 -15.84
C GLU A 226 -6.99 -25.94 -16.72
N ALA A 227 -7.94 -25.15 -17.22
CA ALA A 227 -8.94 -25.62 -18.19
C ALA A 227 -8.28 -26.19 -19.44
N LYS A 228 -7.26 -25.52 -19.98
CA LYS A 228 -6.47 -26.03 -21.11
C LYS A 228 -5.79 -27.36 -20.77
N ALA A 229 -5.17 -27.49 -19.59
CA ALA A 229 -4.54 -28.74 -19.18
C ALA A 229 -5.56 -29.90 -19.12
N CYS A 230 -6.76 -29.66 -18.58
CA CYS A 230 -7.84 -30.64 -18.57
C CYS A 230 -8.27 -31.05 -19.99
N LEU A 231 -8.42 -30.08 -20.89
CA LEU A 231 -8.76 -30.33 -22.29
C LEU A 231 -7.66 -31.12 -23.01
N ASP A 232 -6.40 -30.78 -22.79
CA ASP A 232 -5.24 -31.47 -23.38
C ASP A 232 -5.15 -32.92 -22.88
N ASN A 233 -5.38 -33.15 -21.59
CA ASN A 233 -5.44 -34.49 -20.99
C ASN A 233 -6.57 -35.33 -21.60
N TYR A 234 -7.76 -34.74 -21.78
CA TYR A 234 -8.87 -35.41 -22.44
C TYR A 234 -8.53 -35.77 -23.90
N ALA A 235 -7.93 -34.83 -24.64
CA ALA A 235 -7.56 -35.04 -26.03
C ALA A 235 -6.50 -36.15 -26.18
N ALA A 236 -5.53 -36.23 -25.27
CA ALA A 236 -4.54 -37.30 -25.23
C ALA A 236 -5.20 -38.68 -25.06
N ALA A 237 -6.25 -38.77 -24.24
CA ALA A 237 -7.03 -40.00 -24.05
C ALA A 237 -8.05 -40.28 -25.18
N SER A 238 -8.38 -39.27 -26.00
CA SER A 238 -9.47 -39.31 -27.00
C SER A 238 -8.99 -39.21 -28.45
N GLY A 239 -7.77 -39.69 -28.73
CA GLY A 239 -7.22 -39.72 -30.09
C GLY A 239 -6.95 -38.34 -30.68
N GLY A 240 -6.54 -37.38 -29.85
CA GLY A 240 -6.21 -36.01 -30.23
C GLY A 240 -7.41 -35.09 -30.42
N LYS A 241 -8.61 -35.50 -29.96
CA LYS A 241 -9.84 -34.70 -30.10
C LYS A 241 -10.28 -34.11 -28.77
N TYR A 242 -10.58 -32.82 -28.77
CA TYR A 242 -11.22 -32.17 -27.63
C TYR A 242 -12.66 -32.65 -27.44
N PRO A 243 -13.22 -32.53 -26.22
CA PRO A 243 -14.61 -32.87 -25.97
C PRO A 243 -15.55 -31.97 -26.78
N TRP A 244 -16.76 -32.46 -27.04
CA TRP A 244 -17.83 -31.65 -27.62
C TRP A 244 -18.19 -30.50 -26.66
N ALA A 245 -18.60 -29.37 -27.22
CA ALA A 245 -19.11 -28.27 -26.41
C ALA A 245 -20.29 -28.75 -25.55
N ALA A 246 -20.27 -28.37 -24.27
CA ALA A 246 -21.39 -28.64 -23.38
C ALA A 246 -22.66 -27.93 -23.91
N PRO A 247 -23.86 -28.51 -23.70
CA PRO A 247 -25.10 -27.83 -24.02
C PRO A 247 -25.22 -26.51 -23.26
N VAL A 248 -25.82 -25.48 -23.87
CA VAL A 248 -26.08 -24.20 -23.18
C VAL A 248 -27.09 -24.32 -22.02
N THR A 249 -27.78 -25.46 -21.94
CA THR A 249 -28.69 -25.82 -20.86
C THR A 249 -28.01 -26.62 -19.75
N ASP A 250 -26.69 -26.86 -19.84
CA ASP A 250 -25.96 -27.59 -18.81
C ASP A 250 -25.95 -26.80 -17.51
N THR A 251 -26.61 -27.34 -16.48
CA THR A 251 -26.68 -26.77 -15.13
C THR A 251 -25.83 -27.57 -14.15
N ALA A 252 -24.96 -28.48 -14.62
CA ALA A 252 -24.08 -29.25 -13.75
C ALA A 252 -23.20 -28.28 -12.94
N ALA A 253 -23.27 -28.40 -11.62
CA ALA A 253 -22.41 -27.62 -10.73
C ALA A 253 -20.95 -28.02 -10.99
N TYR A 254 -20.05 -27.03 -11.01
CA TYR A 254 -18.61 -27.28 -11.05
C TYR A 254 -18.21 -28.07 -9.80
N SER A 255 -17.96 -29.36 -9.94
CA SER A 255 -17.26 -30.14 -8.92
C SER A 255 -15.77 -29.99 -9.19
N GLY A 256 -15.10 -29.08 -8.49
CA GLY A 256 -13.64 -29.04 -8.51
C GLY A 256 -13.11 -30.43 -8.16
N ALA A 257 -12.25 -30.98 -9.01
CA ALA A 257 -11.52 -32.18 -8.66
C ALA A 257 -10.66 -31.83 -7.44
N LEU A 258 -11.08 -32.25 -6.26
CA LEU A 258 -10.18 -32.37 -5.13
C LEU A 258 -9.15 -33.42 -5.56
N ASP A 259 -7.93 -32.99 -5.85
CA ASP A 259 -6.80 -33.88 -6.05
C ASP A 259 -6.75 -34.84 -4.85
N THR A 260 -7.05 -36.12 -5.11
CA THR A 260 -6.68 -37.26 -4.26
C THR A 260 -5.21 -37.59 -4.48
#